data_AF-A0A6B3H7V5-F1
#
_entry.id   AF-A0A6B3H7V5-F1
#
_cell.length_a   1.000
_cell.length_b   1.000
_cell.length_c   1.000
_cell.angle_alpha   90.00
_cell.angle_beta   90.00
_cell.angle_gamma   90.00
#
_symmetry.space_group_name_H-M   'P 1'
#
loop_
_entity.id
_entity.type
_entity.pdbx_description
1 polymer ?
#
loop_
_entity_poly.entity_id
_entity_poly.type
_entity_poly.pdbx_seq_one_letter_code
_entity_poly.pdbx_strand_id
1 'polypeptide(L)'
;MNHLLYGLAANEKLPTELVERLIAIADAEVAAHLAVRADLSRAQAVALAARVEESAVRLAYEGRLTAADIDPSARPDAALALLDQGKGRPEWARLFAADPVVEHREKLAACPGLPPDVVEVLIADSDIRVVAEVALWAAPDVAARLAEHPHAAVRRAAAANEATPPPVLAALISGEGLPPVQRCPVCDREKPPFAHAPDCRRRDCDLLPGVSCDGSHESAVHDLLSAA
;
A
#
# COMPACT_ATOMS: atom_id res chain seq x y z
N MET A 1 14.98 21.73 -16.98
CA MET A 1 14.17 20.68 -17.60
C MET A 1 14.65 20.51 -19.04
N ASN A 2 15.34 19.42 -19.37
CA ASN A 2 15.99 19.25 -20.67
C ASN A 2 15.16 18.31 -21.56
N HIS A 3 14.13 18.85 -22.22
CA HIS A 3 13.18 18.10 -23.05
C HIS A 3 13.83 17.23 -24.13
N LEU A 4 15.04 17.60 -24.60
CA LEU A 4 15.80 16.79 -25.54
C LEU A 4 16.22 15.44 -24.93
N LEU A 5 16.66 15.44 -23.67
CA LEU A 5 17.04 14.19 -22.98
C LEU A 5 15.84 13.28 -22.77
N TYR A 6 14.63 13.83 -22.59
CA TYR A 6 13.40 13.04 -22.42
C TYR A 6 12.99 12.40 -23.74
N GLY A 7 13.02 13.17 -24.84
CA GLY A 7 12.75 12.64 -26.17
C GLY A 7 13.76 11.57 -26.59
N LEU A 8 15.04 11.74 -26.21
CA LEU A 8 16.04 10.69 -26.38
C LEU A 8 15.73 9.49 -25.49
N ALA A 9 15.50 9.66 -24.19
CA ALA A 9 15.17 8.58 -23.29
C ALA A 9 14.00 7.71 -23.80
N ALA A 10 12.95 8.33 -24.33
CA ALA A 10 11.79 7.63 -24.89
C ALA A 10 12.03 6.95 -26.26
N ASN A 11 13.16 7.20 -26.94
CA ASN A 11 13.42 6.67 -28.27
C ASN A 11 14.03 5.25 -28.23
N GLU A 12 13.20 4.24 -28.47
CA GLU A 12 13.58 2.82 -28.55
C GLU A 12 14.47 2.47 -29.76
N LYS A 13 14.74 3.42 -30.67
CA LYS A 13 15.72 3.24 -31.76
C LYS A 13 17.12 3.71 -31.39
N LEU A 14 17.34 4.22 -30.18
CA LEU A 14 18.68 4.59 -29.73
C LEU A 14 19.59 3.35 -29.59
N PRO A 15 20.83 3.42 -30.08
CA PRO A 15 21.84 2.42 -29.80
C PRO A 15 22.10 2.24 -28.30
N THR A 16 22.42 1.01 -27.90
CA THR A 16 22.70 0.60 -26.52
C THR A 16 23.69 1.51 -25.80
N GLU A 17 24.76 1.92 -26.49
CA GLU A 17 25.83 2.75 -25.92
C GLU A 17 25.32 4.16 -25.58
N LEU A 18 24.34 4.68 -26.34
CA LEU A 18 23.72 5.96 -26.04
C LEU A 18 22.73 5.85 -24.89
N VAL A 19 22.01 4.72 -24.78
CA VAL A 19 21.15 4.44 -23.62
C VAL A 19 22.00 4.36 -22.34
N GLU A 20 23.14 3.69 -22.36
CA GLU A 20 24.07 3.62 -21.22
C GLU A 20 24.59 5.00 -20.81
N ARG A 21 24.90 5.86 -21.78
CA ARG A 21 25.29 7.25 -21.50
C ARG A 21 24.17 8.06 -20.88
N LEU A 22 22.92 7.87 -21.32
CA LEU A 22 21.75 8.51 -20.72
C LEU A 22 21.54 8.03 -19.29
N ILE A 23 21.68 6.73 -19.02
CA ILE A 23 21.61 6.16 -17.67
C ILE A 23 22.68 6.80 -16.76
N ALA A 24 23.92 6.92 -17.23
CA ALA A 24 25.02 7.49 -16.42
C ALA A 24 24.74 8.92 -15.93
N ILE A 25 24.03 9.72 -16.74
CA ILE A 25 23.68 11.11 -16.42
C ILE A 25 22.23 11.29 -15.95
N ALA A 26 21.48 10.21 -15.76
CA ALA A 26 20.04 10.30 -15.48
C ALA A 26 19.76 11.02 -14.16
N ASP A 27 18.81 11.96 -14.23
CA ASP A 27 18.05 12.47 -13.10
C ASP A 27 16.72 11.71 -12.99
N ALA A 28 15.88 12.07 -12.02
CA ALA A 28 14.58 11.41 -11.78
C ALA A 28 13.68 11.42 -13.03
N GLU A 29 13.66 12.52 -13.78
CA GLU A 29 12.82 12.69 -14.96
C GLU A 29 13.32 11.86 -16.15
N VAL A 30 14.62 11.89 -16.44
CA VAL A 30 15.22 11.04 -17.48
C VAL A 30 15.03 9.56 -17.12
N ALA A 31 15.23 9.20 -15.86
CA ALA A 31 15.07 7.84 -15.39
C ALA A 31 13.61 7.34 -15.52
N ALA A 32 12.62 8.18 -15.25
CA ALA A 32 11.21 7.83 -15.45
C ALA A 32 10.90 7.47 -16.92
N HIS A 33 11.46 8.21 -17.88
CA HIS A 33 11.31 7.94 -19.30
C HIS A 33 12.10 6.70 -19.77
N LEU A 34 13.30 6.49 -19.21
CA LEU A 34 14.06 5.27 -19.51
C LEU A 34 13.37 4.03 -18.95
N ALA A 35 12.80 4.10 -17.73
CA ALA A 35 12.22 2.96 -17.04
C ALA A 35 10.98 2.35 -17.73
N VAL A 36 10.28 3.11 -18.59
CA VAL A 36 9.13 2.62 -19.36
C VAL A 36 9.51 1.97 -20.70
N ARG A 37 10.78 2.03 -21.10
CA ARG A 37 11.23 1.46 -22.37
C ARG A 37 11.09 -0.06 -22.37
N ALA A 38 10.54 -0.60 -23.45
CA ALA A 38 10.39 -2.05 -23.59
C ALA A 38 11.71 -2.76 -23.93
N ASP A 39 12.69 -2.04 -24.46
CA ASP A 39 13.95 -2.55 -24.99
C ASP A 39 15.14 -2.50 -24.01
N LEU A 40 14.92 -2.07 -22.76
CA LEU A 40 15.98 -2.09 -21.75
C LEU A 40 16.45 -3.51 -21.46
N SER A 41 17.75 -3.74 -21.61
CA SER A 41 18.38 -4.94 -21.09
C SER A 41 18.35 -4.97 -19.55
N ARG A 42 18.44 -6.16 -18.97
CA ARG A 42 18.51 -6.31 -17.50
C ARG A 42 19.69 -5.54 -16.89
N ALA A 43 20.86 -5.55 -17.53
CA ALA A 43 22.02 -4.82 -17.05
C ALA A 43 21.79 -3.30 -17.03
N GLN A 44 21.12 -2.75 -18.04
CA GLN A 44 20.75 -1.34 -18.08
C GLN A 44 19.69 -0.99 -17.04
N ALA A 45 18.69 -1.85 -16.84
CA ALA A 45 17.68 -1.67 -15.78
C ALA A 45 18.34 -1.65 -14.39
N VAL A 46 19.26 -2.57 -14.12
CA VAL A 46 20.03 -2.60 -12.87
C VAL A 46 20.87 -1.34 -12.69
N ALA A 47 21.57 -0.90 -13.74
CA ALA A 47 22.37 0.33 -13.70
C ALA A 47 21.50 1.57 -13.45
N LEU A 48 20.32 1.64 -14.07
CA LEU A 48 19.37 2.74 -13.87
C LEU A 48 18.82 2.76 -12.44
N ALA A 49 18.39 1.60 -11.93
CA ALA A 49 17.92 1.43 -10.56
C ALA A 49 19.00 1.75 -9.51
N ALA A 50 20.27 1.50 -9.84
CA ALA A 50 21.40 1.88 -9.00
C ALA A 50 21.72 3.38 -9.03
N ARG A 51 21.34 4.07 -10.10
CA ARG A 51 21.63 5.48 -10.29
C ARG A 51 20.52 6.40 -9.76
N VAL A 52 19.27 5.96 -9.89
CA VAL A 52 18.06 6.70 -9.51
C VAL A 52 17.10 5.71 -8.83
N GLU A 53 16.93 5.86 -7.52
CA GLU A 53 16.19 4.92 -6.67
C GLU A 53 14.72 4.82 -7.08
N GLU A 54 14.09 5.95 -7.41
CA GLU A 54 12.68 6.05 -7.79
C GLU A 54 12.34 5.25 -9.06
N SER A 55 13.33 4.99 -9.90
CA SER A 55 13.16 4.16 -11.09
C SER A 55 13.01 2.67 -10.76
N ALA A 56 13.57 2.21 -9.64
CA ALA A 56 13.63 0.80 -9.27
C ALA A 56 12.23 0.19 -9.06
N VAL A 57 11.31 0.95 -8.46
CA VAL A 57 9.92 0.51 -8.24
C VAL A 57 9.22 0.22 -9.57
N ARG A 58 9.30 1.15 -10.52
CA ARG A 58 8.71 0.98 -11.84
C ARG A 58 9.34 -0.20 -12.58
N LEU A 59 10.67 -0.29 -12.58
CA LEU A 59 11.39 -1.38 -13.22
C LEU A 59 11.03 -2.76 -12.61
N ALA A 60 10.73 -2.83 -11.31
CA ALA A 60 10.24 -4.05 -10.66
C ALA A 60 8.82 -4.42 -11.16
N TYR A 61 7.89 -3.47 -11.21
CA TYR A 61 6.54 -3.70 -11.74
C TYR A 61 6.54 -4.10 -13.22
N GLU A 62 7.40 -3.48 -14.04
CA GLU A 62 7.59 -3.82 -15.45
C GLU A 62 8.36 -5.14 -15.66
N GLY A 63 8.76 -5.83 -14.58
CA GLY A 63 9.48 -7.10 -14.64
C GLY A 63 10.90 -6.99 -15.21
N ARG A 64 11.50 -5.80 -15.19
CA ARG A 64 12.88 -5.54 -15.61
C ARG A 64 13.91 -5.83 -14.51
N LEU A 65 13.47 -5.88 -13.27
CA LEU A 65 14.26 -6.28 -12.12
C LEU A 65 13.70 -7.56 -11.50
N THR A 66 14.60 -8.32 -10.90
CA THR A 66 14.27 -9.55 -10.15
C THR A 66 14.74 -9.42 -8.72
N ALA A 67 14.34 -10.37 -7.87
CA ALA A 67 14.79 -10.42 -6.49
C ALA A 67 16.32 -10.63 -6.31
N ALA A 68 17.06 -10.96 -7.37
CA ALA A 68 18.52 -11.03 -7.32
C ALA A 68 19.20 -9.66 -7.53
N ASP A 69 18.45 -8.67 -8.03
CA ASP A 69 18.96 -7.36 -8.40
C ASP A 69 18.76 -6.29 -7.31
N ILE A 70 18.04 -6.66 -6.24
CA ILE A 70 17.57 -5.75 -5.19
C ILE A 70 18.09 -6.21 -3.83
N ASP A 71 18.73 -5.29 -3.11
CA ASP A 71 18.89 -5.38 -1.66
C ASP A 71 17.67 -4.73 -0.99
N PRO A 72 16.85 -5.49 -0.25
CA PRO A 72 15.63 -4.96 0.37
C PRO A 72 15.90 -3.88 1.41
N SER A 73 17.09 -3.84 2.03
CA SER A 73 17.43 -2.82 3.03
C SER A 73 17.80 -1.49 2.38
N ALA A 74 18.42 -1.56 1.19
CA ALA A 74 18.85 -0.39 0.44
C ALA A 74 17.74 0.17 -0.47
N ARG A 75 16.76 -0.67 -0.86
CA ARG A 75 15.65 -0.30 -1.76
C ARG A 75 14.34 -0.97 -1.31
N PRO A 76 13.78 -0.53 -0.18
CA PRO A 76 12.60 -1.18 0.41
C PRO A 76 11.39 -1.17 -0.53
N ASP A 77 11.11 -0.03 -1.18
CA ASP A 77 9.97 0.11 -2.08
C ASP A 77 10.04 -0.82 -3.30
N ALA A 78 11.24 -1.02 -3.86
CA ALA A 78 11.43 -1.93 -4.99
C ALA A 78 11.28 -3.40 -4.56
N ALA A 79 11.73 -3.75 -3.35
CA ALA A 79 11.53 -5.08 -2.79
C ALA A 79 10.05 -5.36 -2.48
N LEU A 80 9.34 -4.37 -1.95
CA LEU A 80 7.88 -4.41 -1.74
C LEU A 80 7.12 -4.53 -3.07
N ALA A 81 7.52 -3.80 -4.11
CA ALA A 81 6.95 -3.96 -5.45
C ALA A 81 7.15 -5.37 -6.03
N LEU A 82 8.30 -6.01 -5.75
CA LEU A 82 8.51 -7.40 -6.13
C LEU A 82 7.62 -8.37 -5.34
N LEU A 83 7.43 -8.14 -4.03
CA LEU A 83 6.50 -8.93 -3.20
C LEU A 83 5.07 -8.81 -3.70
N ASP A 84 4.63 -7.59 -4.02
CA ASP A 84 3.31 -7.28 -4.60
C ASP A 84 3.06 -8.03 -5.91
N GLN A 85 4.11 -8.17 -6.74
CA GLN A 85 4.07 -8.95 -7.98
C GLN A 85 4.22 -10.47 -7.78
N GLY A 86 4.34 -10.97 -6.54
CA GLY A 86 4.61 -12.38 -6.24
C GLY A 86 6.00 -12.85 -6.70
N LYS A 87 6.93 -11.92 -6.96
CA LYS A 87 8.29 -12.16 -7.47
C LYS A 87 9.37 -11.91 -6.41
N GLY A 88 8.99 -11.37 -5.25
CA GLY A 88 9.86 -11.13 -4.10
C GLY A 88 10.21 -12.43 -3.38
N ARG A 89 11.12 -12.33 -2.41
CA ARG A 89 11.51 -13.49 -1.59
C ARG A 89 10.69 -13.55 -0.29
N PRO A 90 10.24 -14.72 0.17
CA PRO A 90 9.44 -14.82 1.39
C PRO A 90 10.12 -14.27 2.65
N GLU A 91 11.46 -14.33 2.74
CA GLU A 91 12.20 -13.73 3.86
C GLU A 91 12.07 -12.20 3.92
N TRP A 92 11.81 -11.53 2.80
CA TRP A 92 11.59 -10.09 2.78
C TRP A 92 10.25 -9.71 3.41
N ALA A 93 9.22 -10.55 3.27
CA ALA A 93 7.94 -10.30 3.94
C ALA A 93 8.11 -10.28 5.47
N ARG A 94 8.93 -11.18 6.04
CA ARG A 94 9.23 -11.17 7.48
C ARG A 94 10.06 -9.97 7.90
N LEU A 95 11.00 -9.54 7.05
CA LEU A 95 11.77 -8.33 7.28
C LEU A 95 10.83 -7.12 7.35
N PHE A 96 9.97 -6.94 6.34
CA PHE A 96 9.08 -5.79 6.25
C PHE A 96 7.98 -5.81 7.31
N ALA A 97 7.50 -6.97 7.76
CA ALA A 97 6.52 -7.07 8.84
C ALA A 97 7.02 -6.47 10.16
N ALA A 98 8.34 -6.43 10.36
CA ALA A 98 8.98 -5.83 11.53
C ALA A 98 9.63 -4.46 11.24
N ASP A 99 9.42 -3.90 10.04
CA ASP A 99 10.02 -2.63 9.65
C ASP A 99 9.45 -1.47 10.49
N PRO A 100 10.27 -0.57 11.04
CA PRO A 100 9.78 0.57 11.81
C PRO A 100 8.92 1.55 11.00
N VAL A 101 9.09 1.61 9.68
CA VAL A 101 8.34 2.48 8.78
C VAL A 101 6.95 1.88 8.54
N VAL A 102 5.90 2.61 8.93
CA VAL A 102 4.52 2.13 8.81
C VAL A 102 4.15 1.88 7.35
N GLU A 103 4.58 2.78 6.47
CA GLU A 103 4.28 2.74 5.04
C GLU A 103 4.81 1.45 4.39
N HIS A 104 5.93 0.90 4.88
CA HIS A 104 6.43 -0.39 4.42
C HIS A 104 5.52 -1.55 4.87
N ARG A 105 5.03 -1.52 6.11
CA ARG A 105 4.13 -2.55 6.65
C ARG A 105 2.74 -2.49 6.00
N GLU A 106 2.24 -1.28 5.76
CA GLU A 106 1.00 -1.03 5.03
C GLU A 106 1.12 -1.53 3.59
N LYS A 107 2.20 -1.19 2.87
CA LYS A 107 2.43 -1.70 1.51
C LYS A 107 2.61 -3.24 1.49
N LEU A 108 3.26 -3.81 2.50
CA LEU A 108 3.37 -5.26 2.65
C LEU A 108 1.99 -5.91 2.84
N ALA A 109 1.12 -5.33 3.67
CA ALA A 109 -0.23 -5.85 3.94
C ALA A 109 -1.10 -5.98 2.68
N ALA A 110 -0.86 -5.13 1.68
CA ALA A 110 -1.53 -5.21 0.38
C ALA A 110 -0.95 -6.28 -0.57
N CYS A 111 0.21 -6.87 -0.25
CA CYS A 111 0.84 -7.85 -1.12
C CYS A 111 0.07 -9.19 -1.08
N PRO A 112 -0.07 -9.89 -2.23
CA PRO A 112 -0.72 -11.18 -2.27
C PRO A 112 0.16 -12.28 -1.70
N GLY A 113 -0.47 -13.36 -1.23
CA GLY A 113 0.24 -14.61 -0.89
C GLY A 113 1.24 -14.50 0.26
N LEU A 114 1.01 -13.57 1.20
CA LEU A 114 1.86 -13.43 2.39
C LEU A 114 1.91 -14.74 3.19
N PRO A 115 3.08 -15.08 3.77
CA PRO A 115 3.18 -16.20 4.72
C PRO A 115 2.20 -16.03 5.89
N PRO A 116 1.56 -17.11 6.39
CA PRO A 116 0.61 -17.01 7.50
C PRO A 116 1.18 -16.35 8.76
N ASP A 117 2.46 -16.60 9.06
CA ASP A 117 3.15 -15.98 10.20
C ASP A 117 3.30 -14.46 10.04
N VAL A 118 3.45 -13.98 8.80
CA VAL A 118 3.47 -12.54 8.49
C VAL A 118 2.09 -11.92 8.62
N VAL A 119 1.04 -12.60 8.14
CA VAL A 119 -0.35 -12.13 8.29
C VAL A 119 -0.70 -11.98 9.77
N GLU A 120 -0.37 -12.96 10.61
CA GLU A 120 -0.63 -12.90 12.06
C GLU A 120 0.11 -11.73 12.75
N VAL A 121 1.30 -11.35 12.26
CA VAL A 121 1.98 -10.14 12.75
C VAL A 121 1.23 -8.88 12.33
N LEU A 122 0.82 -8.77 11.07
CA LEU A 122 0.20 -7.56 10.53
C LEU A 122 -1.22 -7.32 11.05
N ILE A 123 -2.01 -8.36 11.33
CA ILE A 123 -3.33 -8.19 11.96
C ILE A 123 -3.24 -7.70 13.41
N ALA A 124 -2.08 -7.91 14.05
CA ALA A 124 -1.78 -7.47 15.41
C ALA A 124 -0.99 -6.15 15.44
N ASP A 125 -0.84 -5.48 14.30
CA ASP A 125 -0.10 -4.23 14.20
C ASP A 125 -0.72 -3.14 15.09
N SER A 126 0.14 -2.33 15.68
CA SER A 126 -0.27 -1.18 16.48
C SER A 126 -0.87 -0.04 15.64
N ASP A 127 -0.51 0.08 14.36
CA ASP A 127 -1.07 1.06 13.44
C ASP A 127 -2.29 0.47 12.73
N ILE A 128 -3.44 1.09 12.95
CA ILE A 128 -4.73 0.67 12.40
C ILE A 128 -4.75 0.72 10.87
N ARG A 129 -3.92 1.57 10.22
CA ARG A 129 -3.82 1.59 8.76
C ARG A 129 -3.32 0.26 8.21
N VAL A 130 -2.32 -0.33 8.86
CA VAL A 130 -1.79 -1.65 8.49
C VAL A 130 -2.86 -2.73 8.66
N VAL A 131 -3.55 -2.76 9.80
CA VAL A 131 -4.59 -3.77 10.06
C VAL A 131 -5.77 -3.63 9.10
N ALA A 132 -6.16 -2.39 8.76
CA ALA A 132 -7.20 -2.13 7.77
C ALA A 132 -6.77 -2.57 6.37
N GLU A 133 -5.52 -2.32 5.98
CA GLU A 133 -4.99 -2.78 4.69
C GLU A 133 -4.98 -4.32 4.59
N VAL A 134 -4.61 -5.02 5.68
CA VAL A 134 -4.77 -6.49 5.73
C VAL A 134 -6.23 -6.87 5.53
N ALA A 135 -7.16 -6.23 6.22
CA ALA A 135 -8.59 -6.54 6.09
C ALA A 135 -9.11 -6.36 4.66
N LEU A 136 -8.58 -5.39 3.90
CA LEU A 136 -8.97 -5.10 2.52
C LEU A 136 -8.55 -6.19 1.54
N TRP A 137 -7.39 -6.82 1.74
CA TRP A 137 -6.78 -7.77 0.79
C TRP A 137 -6.73 -9.22 1.28
N ALA A 138 -7.11 -9.47 2.53
CA ALA A 138 -7.02 -10.77 3.17
C ALA A 138 -7.91 -11.84 2.50
N ALA A 139 -7.51 -13.10 2.72
CA ALA A 139 -8.33 -14.26 2.40
C ALA A 139 -9.63 -14.27 3.22
N PRO A 140 -10.69 -14.99 2.76
CA PRO A 140 -12.02 -14.93 3.36
C PRO A 140 -12.09 -15.21 4.87
N ASP A 141 -11.27 -16.12 5.39
CA ASP A 141 -11.22 -16.50 6.80
C ASP A 141 -10.63 -15.38 7.67
N VAL A 142 -9.56 -14.74 7.21
CA VAL A 142 -8.93 -13.60 7.89
C VAL A 142 -9.81 -12.36 7.79
N ALA A 143 -10.44 -12.10 6.63
CA ALA A 143 -11.40 -11.01 6.46
C ALA A 143 -12.62 -11.18 7.40
N ALA A 144 -13.16 -12.41 7.51
CA ALA A 144 -14.23 -12.71 8.45
C ALA A 144 -13.84 -12.44 9.90
N ARG A 145 -12.62 -12.80 10.30
CA ARG A 145 -12.08 -12.51 11.64
C ARG A 145 -11.93 -11.00 11.88
N LEU A 146 -11.47 -10.24 10.88
CA LEU A 146 -11.28 -8.79 10.97
C LEU A 146 -12.59 -7.99 10.90
N ALA A 147 -13.68 -8.57 10.39
CA ALA A 147 -15.02 -7.98 10.46
C ALA A 147 -15.52 -7.78 11.90
N GLU A 148 -14.97 -8.53 12.87
CA GLU A 148 -15.29 -8.38 14.30
C GLU A 148 -14.36 -7.38 15.01
N HIS A 149 -13.33 -6.85 14.34
CA HIS A 149 -12.29 -6.02 14.94
C HIS A 149 -12.88 -4.78 15.66
N PRO A 150 -12.41 -4.39 16.86
CA PRO A 150 -13.03 -3.30 17.63
C PRO A 150 -12.99 -1.91 16.97
N HIS A 151 -12.15 -1.73 15.95
CA HIS A 151 -11.97 -0.47 15.24
C HIS A 151 -12.79 -0.41 13.93
N ALA A 152 -13.60 0.65 13.77
CA ALA A 152 -14.51 0.82 12.62
C ALA A 152 -13.83 0.80 11.25
N ALA A 153 -12.65 1.40 11.11
CA ALA A 153 -11.93 1.43 9.82
C ALA A 153 -11.52 0.04 9.33
N VAL A 154 -11.16 -0.87 10.25
CA VAL A 154 -10.80 -2.25 9.90
C VAL A 154 -12.04 -3.00 9.42
N ARG A 155 -13.18 -2.82 10.09
CA ARG A 155 -14.44 -3.40 9.65
C ARG A 155 -14.89 -2.87 8.29
N ARG A 156 -14.66 -1.57 8.02
CA ARG A 156 -14.96 -0.96 6.72
C ARG A 156 -14.10 -1.56 5.62
N ALA A 157 -12.82 -1.77 5.88
CA ALA A 157 -11.94 -2.46 4.94
C ALA A 157 -12.37 -3.91 4.70
N ALA A 158 -12.77 -4.64 5.75
CA ALA A 158 -13.35 -5.98 5.60
C ALA A 158 -14.65 -5.95 4.77
N ALA A 159 -15.51 -4.96 4.94
CA ALA A 159 -16.71 -4.80 4.11
C ALA A 159 -16.37 -4.56 2.62
N ALA A 160 -15.33 -3.76 2.35
CA ALA A 160 -14.88 -3.47 0.99
C ALA A 160 -14.06 -4.59 0.33
N ASN A 161 -13.65 -5.62 1.10
CA ASN A 161 -12.89 -6.74 0.57
C ASN A 161 -13.81 -7.69 -0.22
N GLU A 162 -13.51 -7.87 -1.51
CA GLU A 162 -14.28 -8.73 -2.42
C GLU A 162 -14.29 -10.21 -2.02
N ALA A 163 -13.34 -10.65 -1.19
CA ALA A 163 -13.26 -12.00 -0.66
C ALA A 163 -14.09 -12.20 0.63
N THR A 164 -14.67 -11.14 1.19
CA THR A 164 -15.47 -11.25 2.42
C THR A 164 -16.72 -12.09 2.20
N PRO A 165 -16.96 -13.14 3.02
CA PRO A 165 -18.10 -14.03 2.82
C PRO A 165 -19.45 -13.30 2.91
N PRO A 166 -20.45 -13.64 2.08
CA PRO A 166 -21.77 -13.00 2.12
C PRO A 166 -22.46 -12.97 3.50
N PRO A 167 -22.39 -14.02 4.35
CA PRO A 167 -22.95 -13.94 5.70
C PRO A 167 -22.27 -12.90 6.59
N VAL A 168 -20.97 -12.66 6.38
CA VAL A 168 -20.20 -11.64 7.13
C VAL A 168 -20.59 -10.25 6.64
N LEU A 169 -20.74 -10.05 5.33
CA LEU A 169 -21.27 -8.79 4.78
C LEU A 169 -22.67 -8.49 5.33
N ALA A 170 -23.55 -9.49 5.38
CA ALA A 170 -24.87 -9.34 5.97
C ALA A 170 -24.81 -8.91 7.46
N ALA A 171 -23.89 -9.49 8.24
CA ALA A 171 -23.66 -9.11 9.63
C ALA A 171 -23.08 -7.69 9.76
N LEU A 172 -22.18 -7.27 8.86
CA LEU A 172 -21.64 -5.91 8.81
C LEU A 172 -22.72 -4.88 8.46
N ILE A 173 -23.67 -5.24 7.60
CA ILE A 173 -24.81 -4.39 7.22
C ILE A 173 -25.86 -4.30 8.33
N SER A 174 -26.20 -5.42 8.97
CA SER A 174 -27.24 -5.43 10.00
C SER A 174 -26.72 -5.04 11.38
N GLY A 175 -25.41 -5.18 11.61
CA GLY A 175 -24.78 -5.13 12.93
C GLY A 175 -25.09 -6.36 13.80
N GLU A 176 -25.89 -7.32 13.31
CA GLU A 176 -26.29 -8.50 14.08
C GLU A 176 -25.13 -9.50 14.21
N GLY A 177 -24.95 -10.04 15.41
CA GLY A 177 -23.91 -11.03 15.68
C GLY A 177 -22.48 -10.47 15.77
N LEU A 178 -22.28 -9.17 15.52
CA LEU A 178 -20.99 -8.52 15.70
C LEU A 178 -20.90 -7.83 17.07
N PRO A 179 -19.71 -7.82 17.72
CA PRO A 179 -19.51 -7.01 18.91
C PRO A 179 -19.63 -5.51 18.55
N PRO A 180 -20.04 -4.63 19.48
CA PRO A 180 -20.12 -3.20 19.22
C PRO A 180 -18.75 -2.62 18.87
N VAL A 181 -18.72 -1.66 17.94
CA VAL A 181 -17.52 -0.87 17.63
C VAL A 181 -17.09 -0.11 18.89
N GLN A 182 -15.79 -0.13 19.19
CA GLN A 182 -15.19 0.50 20.37
C GLN A 182 -14.32 1.70 20.03
N ARG A 183 -13.84 1.80 18.78
CA ARG A 183 -12.95 2.86 18.30
C ARG A 183 -13.23 3.22 16.86
N CYS A 184 -12.98 4.46 16.48
CA CYS A 184 -13.08 4.96 15.12
C CYS A 184 -12.01 6.03 14.84
N PRO A 185 -11.78 6.40 13.55
CA PRO A 185 -10.76 7.39 13.19
C PRO A 185 -10.91 8.74 13.91
N VAL A 186 -12.14 9.13 14.25
CA VAL A 186 -12.44 10.38 14.96
C VAL A 186 -11.95 10.32 16.41
N CYS A 187 -12.33 9.31 17.19
CA CYS A 187 -11.97 9.24 18.61
C CYS A 187 -10.47 8.97 18.84
N ASP A 188 -9.77 8.46 17.83
CA ASP A 188 -8.31 8.32 17.85
C ASP A 188 -7.58 9.67 17.86
N ARG A 189 -8.24 10.75 17.39
CA ARG A 189 -7.62 12.08 17.21
C ARG A 189 -8.27 13.15 18.07
N GLU A 190 -9.58 13.07 18.25
CA GLU A 190 -10.40 14.12 18.83
C GLU A 190 -11.29 13.55 19.92
N LYS A 191 -11.54 14.33 20.97
CA LYS A 191 -12.41 13.89 22.08
C LYS A 191 -13.89 14.00 21.65
N PRO A 192 -14.66 12.90 21.66
CA PRO A 192 -16.10 12.99 21.41
C PRO A 192 -16.82 13.85 22.47
N PRO A 193 -17.87 14.60 22.10
CA PRO A 193 -18.44 14.70 20.75
C PRO A 193 -17.59 15.58 19.82
N PHE A 194 -17.36 15.10 18.60
CA PHE A 194 -16.64 15.82 17.55
C PHE A 194 -17.32 15.63 16.20
N ALA A 195 -17.42 16.71 15.42
CA ALA A 195 -17.86 16.67 14.03
C ALA A 195 -16.82 17.38 13.16
N HIS A 196 -16.30 16.69 12.15
CA HIS A 196 -15.26 17.22 11.29
C HIS A 196 -15.85 18.22 10.28
N ALA A 197 -15.42 19.48 10.36
CA ALA A 197 -15.84 20.52 9.45
C ALA A 197 -15.43 20.17 8.01
N PRO A 198 -16.35 20.23 7.02
CA PRO A 198 -16.01 19.92 5.63
C PRO A 198 -14.93 20.83 5.03
N ASP A 199 -14.77 22.05 5.56
CA ASP A 199 -13.81 23.06 5.14
C ASP A 199 -12.60 23.18 6.09
N CYS A 200 -12.27 22.12 6.81
CA CYS A 200 -11.13 22.07 7.73
C CYS A 200 -9.83 22.53 7.04
N ARG A 201 -9.17 23.54 7.64
CA ARG A 201 -7.93 24.14 7.11
C ARG A 201 -6.64 23.59 7.74
N ARG A 202 -6.78 22.63 8.66
CA ARG A 202 -5.63 22.00 9.34
C ARG A 202 -4.87 21.18 8.31
N ARG A 203 -3.58 21.48 8.14
CA ARG A 203 -2.71 20.79 7.17
C ARG A 203 -2.35 19.37 7.61
N ASP A 204 -2.46 19.12 8.91
CA ASP A 204 -2.18 17.87 9.61
C ASP A 204 -3.46 17.05 9.87
N CYS A 205 -4.61 17.46 9.33
CA CYS A 205 -5.87 16.74 9.53
C CYS A 205 -6.13 15.80 8.35
N ASP A 206 -6.18 14.51 8.65
CA ASP A 206 -6.44 13.40 7.73
C ASP A 206 -7.86 12.80 7.92
N LEU A 207 -8.69 13.41 8.78
CA LEU A 207 -10.11 13.04 8.88
C LEU A 207 -10.85 13.40 7.60
N LEU A 208 -11.69 12.49 7.11
CA LEU A 208 -12.54 12.76 5.96
C LEU A 208 -13.55 13.88 6.27
N PRO A 209 -13.91 14.74 5.30
CA PRO A 209 -14.95 15.74 5.48
C PRO A 209 -16.27 15.12 5.98
N GLY A 210 -16.87 15.71 7.02
CA GLY A 210 -18.19 15.30 7.51
C GLY A 210 -18.21 14.10 8.47
N VAL A 211 -17.08 13.43 8.73
CA VAL A 211 -17.04 12.36 9.74
C VAL A 211 -17.31 12.93 11.13
N SER A 212 -18.06 12.20 11.94
CA SER A 212 -18.38 12.63 13.30
C SER A 212 -18.38 11.46 14.28
N CYS A 213 -18.26 11.76 15.56
CA CYS A 213 -18.40 10.79 16.64
C CYS A 213 -18.89 11.50 17.89
N ASP A 214 -20.03 11.06 18.42
CA ASP A 214 -20.62 11.50 19.68
C ASP A 214 -20.26 10.59 20.87
N GLY A 215 -19.43 9.57 20.63
CA GLY A 215 -19.07 8.52 21.58
C GLY A 215 -19.80 7.19 21.36
N SER A 216 -20.87 7.17 20.55
CA SER A 216 -21.55 5.94 20.11
C SER A 216 -20.90 5.28 18.89
N HIS A 217 -20.06 6.03 18.17
CA HIS A 217 -19.49 5.67 16.87
C HIS A 217 -20.52 5.46 15.75
N GLU A 218 -21.75 5.93 15.90
CA GLU A 218 -22.84 5.73 14.94
C GLU A 218 -22.49 6.20 13.51
N SER A 219 -21.85 7.36 13.32
CA SER A 219 -21.44 7.78 11.97
C SER A 219 -20.40 6.85 11.35
N ALA A 220 -19.50 6.29 12.16
CA ALA A 220 -18.51 5.33 11.66
C ALA A 220 -19.18 4.00 11.25
N VAL A 221 -20.24 3.61 11.96
CA VAL A 221 -21.10 2.48 11.59
C VAL A 221 -21.87 2.80 10.31
N HIS A 222 -22.42 4.00 10.17
CA HIS A 222 -23.12 4.41 8.94
C HIS A 222 -22.21 4.39 7.70
N ASP A 223 -20.99 4.92 7.83
CA ASP A 223 -20.00 4.85 6.76
C ASP A 223 -19.61 3.40 6.40
N LEU A 224 -19.59 2.50 7.39
CA LEU A 224 -19.37 1.07 7.17
C LEU A 224 -20.49 0.48 6.31
N LEU A 225 -21.76 0.83 6.58
CA LEU A 225 -22.90 0.41 5.77
C LEU A 225 -22.81 0.87 4.32
N SER A 226 -22.15 2.01 4.06
CA SER A 226 -21.96 2.51 2.69
C SER A 226 -20.88 1.75 1.91
N ALA A 227 -20.02 0.98 2.61
CA ALA A 227 -18.93 0.22 2.01
C ALA A 227 -19.24 -1.28 1.84
N ALA A 228 -20.28 -1.79 2.49
CA ALA A 228 -20.74 -3.19 2.43
C ALA A 228 -21.83 -3.40 1.38
#